data_AF-A0A7D9L056-F1
#
_entry.id   AF-A0A7D9L056-F1
#
_cell.length_a   1.000
_cell.length_b   1.000
_cell.length_c   1.000
_cell.angle_alpha   90.00
_cell.angle_beta   90.00
_cell.angle_gamma   90.00
#
_symmetry.space_group_name_H-M   'P 1'
#
loop_
_entity.id
_entity.type
_entity.pdbx_description
1 polymer ?
#
loop_
_entity_poly.entity_id
_entity_poly.type
_entity_poly.pdbx_seq_one_letter_code
_entity_poly.pdbx_strand_id
1 'polypeptide(L)'
;MPRKFTANGTFIPQDAADNDMCILFMKYGRCRFKTKCKKSHWVPPLPDNPYPVEIKPPLPIDDVLIEKVRIKIRNLKDSSNDTQKELLESNSQHCATSTEIIDFKVSSKADISKQTNSCMLPKRFKYVFHDKCDNLIAKNAGVSRLFNEAGAYFDNVTQKLQICEPPENKIEKRHLKVLRRIHWRNTQSLKEKLSQYPPSYNLVFDRSKINFARLQPYVYVLIHECMCVGGEKKSVKPSSFEYLIADTLLAYVDSKCITPQEAEEKLQQWGARAARQCITHLWHILAISSKSPDGCAKDVIRIEEEVIQGTRCFN
;
A
#
# COMPACT_ATOMS: atom_id res chain seq x y z
N MET A 1 14.23 -30.22 33.80
CA MET A 1 13.14 -29.59 34.60
C MET A 1 11.84 -30.36 34.44
N PRO A 2 11.08 -30.60 35.51
CA PRO A 2 9.73 -31.15 35.44
C PRO A 2 8.77 -30.10 34.86
N ARG A 3 7.98 -30.47 33.83
CA ARG A 3 7.04 -29.54 33.18
C ARG A 3 5.82 -29.28 34.08
N LYS A 4 5.55 -28.01 34.39
CA LYS A 4 4.36 -27.59 35.14
C LYS A 4 3.15 -27.41 34.22
N PHE A 5 1.97 -27.76 34.72
CA PHE A 5 0.69 -27.60 34.03
C PHE A 5 -0.33 -26.91 34.94
N THR A 6 -1.33 -26.26 34.35
CA THR A 6 -2.52 -25.80 35.08
C THR A 6 -3.41 -27.00 35.46
N ALA A 7 -4.37 -26.80 36.36
CA ALA A 7 -5.41 -27.78 36.67
C ALA A 7 -6.23 -28.22 35.42
N ASN A 8 -6.19 -27.45 34.34
CA ASN A 8 -6.86 -27.73 33.07
C ASN A 8 -5.88 -28.34 32.03
N GLY A 9 -4.75 -28.90 32.46
CA GLY A 9 -3.77 -29.53 31.57
C GLY A 9 -2.99 -28.58 30.66
N THR A 10 -3.10 -27.25 30.84
CA THR A 10 -2.38 -26.28 30.01
C THR A 10 -0.93 -26.16 30.46
N PHE A 11 0.04 -26.37 29.58
CA PHE A 11 1.46 -26.18 29.90
C PHE A 11 1.75 -24.74 30.35
N ILE A 12 2.55 -24.61 31.41
CA ILE A 12 3.02 -23.32 31.92
C ILE A 12 4.51 -23.20 31.53
N PRO A 13 4.86 -22.37 30.52
CA PRO A 13 6.26 -22.10 30.23
C PRO A 13 6.91 -21.34 31.39
N GLN A 14 8.22 -21.53 31.51
CA GLN A 14 9.08 -20.82 32.45
C GLN A 14 9.96 -19.81 31.69
N ASP A 15 10.47 -18.80 32.38
CA ASP A 15 11.49 -17.91 31.84
C ASP A 15 12.92 -18.45 32.05
N ALA A 16 13.92 -17.68 31.61
CA ALA A 16 15.34 -18.02 31.73
C ALA A 16 15.86 -18.10 33.19
N ALA A 17 15.05 -17.74 34.19
CA ALA A 17 15.33 -17.88 35.61
C ALA A 17 14.36 -18.88 36.29
N ASP A 18 13.80 -19.82 35.51
CA ASP A 18 12.87 -20.87 35.92
C ASP A 18 11.53 -20.40 36.52
N ASN A 19 11.19 -19.11 36.44
CA ASN A 19 9.93 -18.60 37.01
C ASN A 19 8.75 -18.91 36.09
N ASP A 20 7.63 -19.28 36.69
CA ASP A 20 6.34 -19.46 35.98
C ASP A 20 5.94 -18.17 35.23
N MET A 21 5.87 -18.25 33.89
CA MET A 21 5.39 -17.14 33.06
C MET A 21 3.91 -16.84 33.28
N CYS A 22 3.55 -15.56 33.26
CA CYS A 22 2.16 -15.13 33.40
C CYS A 22 1.38 -15.38 32.09
N ILE A 23 0.51 -16.39 32.07
CA ILE A 23 -0.31 -16.76 30.89
C ILE A 23 -1.12 -15.58 30.33
N LEU A 24 -1.65 -14.70 31.19
CA LEU A 24 -2.36 -13.48 30.77
C LEU A 24 -1.42 -12.49 30.06
N PHE A 25 -0.17 -12.38 30.52
CA PHE A 25 0.82 -11.52 29.91
C PHE A 25 1.25 -12.06 28.53
N MET A 26 1.56 -13.35 28.41
CA MET A 26 1.86 -13.98 27.11
C MET A 26 0.73 -13.78 26.09
N LYS A 27 -0.52 -14.03 26.49
CA LYS A 27 -1.66 -14.04 25.57
C LYS A 27 -2.16 -12.65 25.15
N TYR A 28 -1.87 -11.62 25.94
CA TYR A 28 -2.46 -10.28 25.75
C TYR A 28 -1.45 -9.12 25.85
N GLY A 29 -0.15 -9.39 26.02
CA GLY A 29 0.91 -8.42 26.28
C GLY A 29 0.73 -7.62 27.59
N ARG A 30 -0.26 -7.98 28.43
CA ARG A 30 -0.71 -7.16 29.57
C ARG A 30 -1.25 -8.04 30.70
N CYS A 31 -0.75 -7.83 31.91
CA CYS A 31 -1.24 -8.49 33.12
C CYS A 31 -2.08 -7.54 33.98
N ARG A 32 -3.30 -7.96 34.36
CA ARG A 32 -4.21 -7.17 35.21
C ARG A 32 -3.63 -6.83 36.61
N PHE A 33 -2.67 -7.62 37.09
CA PHE A 33 -2.07 -7.47 38.40
C PHE A 33 -0.82 -6.57 38.42
N LYS A 34 -0.24 -6.23 37.24
CA LYS A 34 1.00 -5.45 37.11
C LYS A 34 2.09 -5.93 38.09
N THR A 35 2.64 -5.04 38.91
CA THR A 35 3.67 -5.30 39.93
C THR A 35 3.23 -6.20 41.08
N LYS A 36 1.92 -6.47 41.25
CA LYS A 36 1.40 -7.42 42.25
C LYS A 36 1.32 -8.86 41.74
N CYS A 37 1.82 -9.15 40.54
CA CYS A 37 1.84 -10.52 40.01
C CYS A 37 3.08 -11.29 40.53
N LYS A 38 2.88 -12.47 41.10
CA LYS A 38 3.95 -13.41 41.49
C LYS A 38 4.45 -14.28 40.33
N LYS A 39 4.09 -13.96 39.09
CA LYS A 39 4.49 -14.66 37.86
C LYS A 39 5.22 -13.68 36.95
N SER A 40 6.18 -14.17 36.18
CA SER A 40 7.04 -13.29 35.41
C SER A 40 6.33 -12.68 34.21
N HIS A 41 6.84 -11.50 33.84
CA HIS A 41 6.43 -10.71 32.69
C HIS A 41 7.63 -10.49 31.75
N TRP A 42 8.48 -11.51 31.62
CA TRP A 42 9.66 -11.42 30.75
C TRP A 42 9.22 -11.26 29.30
N VAL A 43 9.87 -10.35 28.60
CA VAL A 43 9.72 -10.12 27.16
C VAL A 43 11.11 -10.31 26.57
N PRO A 44 11.31 -11.17 25.56
CA PRO A 44 12.59 -11.24 24.88
C PRO A 44 12.90 -9.86 24.27
N PRO A 45 14.13 -9.35 24.39
CA PRO A 45 14.50 -8.09 23.74
C PRO A 45 14.24 -8.22 22.23
N LEU A 46 13.59 -7.19 21.66
CA LEU A 46 13.43 -7.11 20.22
C LEU A 46 14.81 -6.96 19.57
N PRO A 47 15.04 -7.49 18.34
CA PRO A 47 16.37 -7.54 17.73
C PRO A 47 17.13 -6.21 17.68
N ASP A 48 16.40 -5.10 17.59
CA ASP A 48 16.94 -3.74 17.47
C ASP A 48 17.33 -3.10 18.81
N ASN A 49 17.10 -3.78 19.95
CA ASN A 49 17.52 -3.34 21.28
C ASN A 49 18.59 -4.28 21.84
N PRO A 50 19.85 -3.83 22.03
CA PRO A 50 20.87 -4.66 22.66
C PRO A 50 20.47 -5.00 24.11
N TYR A 51 20.94 -6.15 24.60
CA TYR A 51 20.74 -6.54 25.99
C TYR A 51 21.22 -5.44 26.95
N PRO A 52 20.53 -5.20 28.08
CA PRO A 52 21.09 -4.41 29.17
C PRO A 52 22.42 -5.02 29.58
N VAL A 53 23.52 -4.30 29.35
CA VAL A 53 24.87 -4.81 29.63
C VAL A 53 24.98 -5.06 31.13
N GLU A 54 25.26 -6.31 31.50
CA GLU A 54 25.50 -6.67 32.89
C GLU A 54 26.65 -5.83 33.45
N ILE A 55 26.39 -5.08 34.52
CA ILE A 55 27.40 -4.27 35.20
C ILE A 55 28.35 -5.23 35.91
N LYS A 56 29.42 -5.62 35.20
CA LYS A 56 30.53 -6.37 35.78
C LYS A 56 31.11 -5.56 36.95
N PRO A 57 31.48 -6.21 38.07
CA PRO A 57 32.22 -5.53 39.13
C PRO A 57 33.55 -4.99 38.58
N PRO A 58 34.05 -3.84 39.08
CA PRO A 58 35.28 -3.26 38.58
C PRO A 58 36.47 -4.20 38.89
N LEU A 59 37.24 -4.52 37.84
CA LEU A 59 38.57 -5.08 37.98
C LEU A 59 39.60 -3.96 38.23
N PRO A 60 40.79 -4.27 38.76
CA PRO A 60 41.79 -3.27 39.11
C PRO A 60 42.21 -2.37 37.95
N ILE A 61 42.63 -1.15 38.28
CA ILE A 61 43.27 -0.22 37.34
C ILE A 61 44.77 -0.55 37.36
N ASP A 62 45.31 -0.96 36.21
CA ASP A 62 46.74 -0.97 35.93
C ASP A 62 47.02 0.05 34.81
N ASP A 63 48.00 0.92 35.03
CA ASP A 63 48.34 2.03 34.12
C ASP A 63 49.10 1.55 32.88
N VAL A 64 48.56 1.81 31.68
CA VAL A 64 49.34 1.87 30.43
C VAL A 64 48.99 3.13 29.66
N LEU A 65 50.03 3.90 29.34
CA LEU A 65 50.00 5.20 28.67
C LEU A 65 50.21 5.09 27.15
N ILE A 66 49.95 6.19 26.43
CA ILE A 66 50.47 6.49 25.07
C ILE A 66 49.81 5.65 23.93
N GLU A 67 49.58 6.12 22.69
CA GLU A 67 50.01 7.31 21.94
C GLU A 67 48.82 8.02 21.24
N LYS A 68 48.95 9.30 20.87
CA LYS A 68 48.00 10.01 19.99
C LYS A 68 48.52 10.10 18.55
N VAL A 69 47.81 9.53 17.57
CA VAL A 69 48.10 9.78 16.15
C VAL A 69 47.08 10.75 15.54
N ARG A 70 47.53 11.96 15.18
CA ARG A 70 46.78 12.96 14.41
C ARG A 70 47.25 12.98 12.95
N ILE A 71 46.36 12.66 12.01
CA ILE A 71 46.51 12.99 10.58
C ILE A 71 45.17 13.62 10.16
N LYS A 72 44.97 14.94 10.28
CA LYS A 72 45.58 16.05 9.52
C LYS A 72 45.16 16.05 8.05
N ILE A 73 43.96 16.61 7.84
CA ILE A 73 43.40 16.99 6.53
C ILE A 73 44.42 17.85 5.76
N ARG A 74 44.52 17.61 4.46
CA ARG A 74 45.06 18.58 3.48
C ARG A 74 44.03 18.75 2.36
N ASN A 75 43.63 20.00 2.13
CA ASN A 75 42.97 20.36 0.88
C ASN A 75 44.00 20.33 -0.26
N LEU A 76 43.56 19.95 -1.44
CA LEU A 76 44.17 20.35 -2.71
C LEU A 76 43.05 20.91 -3.59
N LYS A 77 43.38 21.95 -4.34
CA LYS A 77 42.44 22.78 -5.09
C LYS A 77 43.17 23.28 -6.34
N ASP A 78 42.39 23.80 -7.29
CA ASP A 78 42.86 24.38 -8.56
C ASP A 78 43.46 23.28 -9.47
N SER A 79 43.45 23.27 -10.80
CA SER A 79 42.80 23.98 -11.91
C SER A 79 43.37 23.27 -13.19
N SER A 80 43.10 23.56 -14.46
CA SER A 80 42.32 24.60 -15.17
C SER A 80 41.93 24.07 -16.58
N ASN A 81 40.80 24.55 -17.10
CA ASN A 81 40.50 25.01 -18.47
C ASN A 81 41.02 24.35 -19.79
N ASP A 82 40.24 24.68 -20.84
CA ASP A 82 40.64 24.90 -22.25
C ASP A 82 40.88 23.68 -23.18
N THR A 83 40.58 23.73 -24.49
CA THR A 83 39.63 24.52 -25.35
C THR A 83 39.66 23.91 -26.79
N GLN A 84 38.77 24.34 -27.72
CA GLN A 84 38.72 24.15 -29.21
C GLN A 84 37.45 23.41 -29.71
N LYS A 85 36.55 23.97 -30.57
CA LYS A 85 36.58 24.44 -32.00
C LYS A 85 36.06 23.34 -32.97
N GLU A 86 35.39 23.58 -34.12
CA GLU A 86 34.98 24.81 -34.85
C GLU A 86 33.83 24.54 -35.89
N LEU A 87 33.05 25.58 -36.24
CA LEU A 87 32.35 25.93 -37.53
C LEU A 87 31.66 24.84 -38.44
N LEU A 88 30.37 24.97 -38.85
CA LEU A 88 29.74 25.73 -40.00
C LEU A 88 29.56 24.83 -41.29
N GLU A 89 28.75 25.10 -42.34
CA GLU A 89 27.95 26.28 -42.77
C GLU A 89 26.82 25.93 -43.80
N SER A 90 25.70 26.68 -43.81
CA SER A 90 24.66 26.81 -44.90
C SER A 90 23.83 25.55 -45.28
N ASN A 91 22.65 25.57 -45.95
CA ASN A 91 21.76 26.58 -46.61
C ASN A 91 20.30 25.97 -46.72
N SER A 92 19.19 26.49 -47.29
CA SER A 92 18.85 27.72 -48.05
C SER A 92 17.31 28.02 -48.08
N GLN A 93 16.95 29.31 -48.24
CA GLN A 93 15.79 29.96 -48.93
C GLN A 93 14.29 29.51 -48.86
N HIS A 94 13.48 30.44 -48.32
CA HIS A 94 12.23 31.06 -48.83
C HIS A 94 11.04 30.30 -49.49
N CYS A 95 9.81 30.60 -49.02
CA CYS A 95 8.93 31.62 -49.64
C CYS A 95 7.84 32.12 -48.63
N ALA A 96 7.11 33.22 -48.90
CA ALA A 96 6.14 33.82 -47.96
C ALA A 96 5.06 34.74 -48.58
N THR A 97 3.84 34.71 -48.02
CA THR A 97 2.75 35.74 -47.98
C THR A 97 1.74 35.30 -46.89
N SER A 98 1.09 36.10 -46.01
CA SER A 98 0.46 37.45 -46.07
C SER A 98 -0.94 37.42 -46.73
N THR A 99 -2.05 37.98 -46.22
CA THR A 99 -2.39 38.84 -45.03
C THR A 99 -3.90 38.64 -44.68
N GLU A 100 -4.39 38.73 -43.43
CA GLU A 100 -5.26 39.79 -42.79
C GLU A 100 -6.00 39.09 -41.62
N ILE A 101 -6.21 39.59 -40.39
CA ILE A 101 -6.59 40.89 -39.79
C ILE A 101 -8.09 41.24 -39.92
N ILE A 102 -8.89 40.87 -38.91
CA ILE A 102 -10.02 41.67 -38.37
C ILE A 102 -10.03 41.52 -36.84
N ASP A 103 -10.22 42.63 -36.12
CA ASP A 103 -10.26 42.76 -34.66
C ASP A 103 -11.67 43.19 -34.20
N PHE A 104 -12.23 42.70 -33.07
CA PHE A 104 -13.32 43.41 -32.37
C PHE A 104 -13.61 42.99 -30.89
N LYS A 105 -12.70 43.37 -29.99
CA LYS A 105 -12.97 44.18 -28.77
C LYS A 105 -14.14 43.85 -27.78
N VAL A 106 -13.75 43.23 -26.65
CA VAL A 106 -14.10 43.56 -25.22
C VAL A 106 -15.54 43.38 -24.68
N SER A 107 -15.65 42.73 -23.49
CA SER A 107 -16.47 43.07 -22.28
C SER A 107 -16.97 41.79 -21.55
N SER A 108 -17.00 41.63 -20.22
CA SER A 108 -16.32 42.31 -19.09
C SER A 108 -16.42 41.45 -17.81
N LYS A 109 -15.69 41.82 -16.73
CA LYS A 109 -15.83 41.40 -15.30
C LYS A 109 -15.75 39.88 -15.01
N ALA A 110 -14.64 39.35 -14.50
CA ALA A 110 -14.10 39.50 -13.13
C ALA A 110 -14.92 38.81 -12.03
N ASP A 111 -14.38 37.71 -11.47
CA ASP A 111 -14.39 37.49 -10.02
C ASP A 111 -13.31 36.50 -9.51
N ILE A 112 -12.57 36.95 -8.50
CA ILE A 112 -11.83 36.21 -7.44
C ILE A 112 -11.25 34.82 -7.80
N SER A 113 -10.10 34.79 -8.49
CA SER A 113 -9.23 33.60 -8.54
C SER A 113 -8.35 33.47 -7.28
N LYS A 114 -8.91 32.99 -6.17
CA LYS A 114 -8.09 32.56 -5.03
C LYS A 114 -7.33 31.28 -5.38
N GLN A 115 -6.10 31.47 -5.89
CA GLN A 115 -5.18 30.42 -6.31
C GLN A 115 -4.65 29.63 -5.11
N THR A 116 -5.49 28.76 -4.53
CA THR A 116 -5.02 27.70 -3.66
C THR A 116 -4.23 26.71 -4.50
N ASN A 117 -2.97 26.48 -4.14
CA ASN A 117 -2.11 25.48 -4.79
C ASN A 117 -2.59 24.06 -4.42
N SER A 118 -3.66 23.64 -5.09
CA SER A 118 -4.16 22.27 -5.08
C SER A 118 -3.05 21.37 -5.60
N CYS A 119 -2.36 20.69 -4.69
CA CYS A 119 -1.42 19.65 -5.02
C CYS A 119 -2.15 18.60 -5.86
N MET A 120 -1.82 18.52 -7.15
CA MET A 120 -2.38 17.55 -8.10
C MET A 120 -1.86 16.15 -7.77
N LEU A 121 -2.34 15.59 -6.66
CA LEU A 121 -2.23 14.16 -6.35
C LEU A 121 -2.81 13.39 -7.55
N PRO A 122 -2.03 12.50 -8.19
CA PRO A 122 -2.50 11.76 -9.35
C PRO A 122 -3.82 11.05 -9.04
N LYS A 123 -4.79 11.12 -9.96
CA LYS A 123 -6.14 10.54 -9.81
C LYS A 123 -6.12 9.01 -9.95
N ARG A 124 -5.32 8.33 -9.11
CA ARG A 124 -5.09 6.87 -9.10
C ARG A 124 -6.40 6.11 -8.92
N PHE A 125 -6.69 5.21 -9.86
CA PHE A 125 -7.52 3.99 -9.79
C PHE A 125 -8.95 4.02 -9.19
N LYS A 126 -9.42 5.10 -8.54
CA LYS A 126 -10.75 5.15 -7.89
C LYS A 126 -11.89 4.77 -8.84
N TYR A 127 -11.89 5.31 -10.05
CA TYR A 127 -13.02 5.24 -10.98
C TYR A 127 -13.31 3.82 -11.52
N VAL A 128 -12.40 2.85 -11.39
CA VAL A 128 -12.61 1.48 -11.91
C VAL A 128 -13.51 0.63 -10.97
N PHE A 129 -13.72 1.06 -9.72
CA PHE A 129 -14.43 0.27 -8.70
C PHE A 129 -15.78 0.86 -8.24
N HIS A 130 -16.22 2.02 -8.76
CA HIS A 130 -17.31 2.78 -8.12
C HIS A 130 -18.74 2.32 -8.44
N ASP A 131 -19.03 1.79 -9.64
CA ASP A 131 -20.39 1.45 -10.14
C ASP A 131 -21.25 0.51 -9.26
N LYS A 132 -20.67 -0.11 -8.23
CA LYS A 132 -21.38 -1.00 -7.29
C LYS A 132 -21.36 -0.53 -5.83
N CYS A 133 -20.65 0.57 -5.52
CA CYS A 133 -20.66 1.15 -4.17
C CYS A 133 -21.99 1.83 -3.83
N ASP A 134 -22.59 2.55 -4.78
CA ASP A 134 -23.75 3.41 -4.48
C ASP A 134 -25.00 2.60 -4.10
N ASN A 135 -25.17 1.42 -4.71
CA ASN A 135 -26.19 0.43 -4.34
C ASN A 135 -26.00 -0.14 -2.91
N LEU A 136 -24.76 -0.17 -2.39
CA LEU A 136 -24.46 -0.54 -1.00
C LEU A 136 -24.65 0.64 -0.04
N ILE A 137 -24.36 1.87 -0.48
CA ILE A 137 -24.63 3.08 0.30
C ILE A 137 -26.14 3.24 0.52
N ALA A 138 -26.96 3.09 -0.54
CA ALA A 138 -28.41 3.15 -0.47
C ALA A 138 -29.00 2.15 0.55
N LYS A 139 -28.56 0.88 0.51
CA LYS A 139 -29.03 -0.16 1.46
C LYS A 139 -28.55 0.03 2.90
N ASN A 140 -27.45 0.74 3.12
CA ASN A 140 -26.92 1.04 4.46
C ASN A 140 -27.25 2.45 4.96
N ALA A 141 -27.99 3.27 4.19
CA ALA A 141 -28.26 4.67 4.51
C ALA A 141 -28.86 4.86 5.91
N GLY A 142 -29.80 3.99 6.32
CA GLY A 142 -30.36 4.02 7.68
C GLY A 142 -29.35 3.70 8.79
N VAL A 143 -28.36 2.84 8.53
CA VAL A 143 -27.32 2.48 9.50
C VAL A 143 -26.29 3.61 9.63
N SER A 144 -25.85 4.20 8.51
CA SER A 144 -24.97 5.37 8.51
C SER A 144 -25.66 6.59 9.16
N ARG A 145 -26.95 6.79 8.87
CA ARG A 145 -27.78 7.82 9.51
C ARG A 145 -27.84 7.62 11.02
N LEU A 146 -28.11 6.41 11.51
CA LEU A 146 -28.15 6.10 12.95
C LEU A 146 -26.79 6.30 13.66
N PHE A 147 -25.65 6.14 12.97
CA PHE A 147 -24.35 6.50 13.54
C PHE A 147 -24.15 8.03 13.59
N ASN A 148 -24.52 8.75 12.53
CA ASN A 148 -24.40 10.21 12.46
C ASN A 148 -25.33 10.91 13.47
N GLU A 149 -26.61 10.50 13.56
CA GLU A 149 -27.59 11.01 14.53
C GLU A 149 -27.18 10.74 15.99
N ALA A 150 -26.40 9.69 16.22
CA ALA A 150 -25.86 9.35 17.55
C ALA A 150 -24.48 9.97 17.83
N GLY A 151 -23.96 10.87 16.98
CA GLY A 151 -22.63 11.47 17.15
C GLY A 151 -21.49 10.44 17.20
N ALA A 152 -21.68 9.29 16.56
CA ALA A 152 -20.82 8.13 16.72
C ALA A 152 -19.67 8.10 15.71
N TYR A 153 -18.44 8.05 16.21
CA TYR A 153 -17.21 8.02 15.40
C TYR A 153 -16.40 6.74 15.66
N PHE A 154 -15.60 6.34 14.68
CA PHE A 154 -14.64 5.25 14.88
C PHE A 154 -13.29 5.84 15.31
N ASP A 155 -12.89 5.54 16.54
CA ASP A 155 -11.58 5.93 17.05
C ASP A 155 -10.51 4.94 16.55
N ASN A 156 -9.62 5.43 15.68
CA ASN A 156 -8.50 4.67 15.14
C ASN A 156 -7.47 4.25 16.21
N VAL A 157 -7.37 4.95 17.34
CA VAL A 157 -6.40 4.66 18.41
C VAL A 157 -6.88 3.50 19.28
N THR A 158 -8.14 3.51 19.74
CA THR A 158 -8.70 2.38 20.51
C THR A 158 -9.36 1.30 19.66
N GLN A 159 -9.46 1.49 18.35
CA GLN A 159 -10.09 0.61 17.35
C GLN A 159 -11.56 0.28 17.70
N LYS A 160 -12.33 1.30 18.08
CA LYS A 160 -13.70 1.17 18.62
C LYS A 160 -14.61 2.29 18.17
N LEU A 161 -15.90 1.97 18.08
CA LEU A 161 -16.97 2.96 18.00
C LEU A 161 -17.14 3.69 19.35
N GLN A 162 -16.90 5.00 19.32
CA GLN A 162 -17.13 5.95 20.40
C GLN A 162 -18.29 6.91 20.02
N ILE A 163 -18.73 7.73 20.96
CA ILE A 163 -19.62 8.89 20.74
C ILE A 163 -18.89 10.09 21.36
N CYS A 164 -19.07 11.29 20.80
CA CYS A 164 -18.43 12.51 21.32
C CYS A 164 -18.80 12.80 22.78
N GLU A 165 -20.08 12.63 23.11
CA GLU A 165 -20.63 12.82 24.46
C GLU A 165 -20.89 11.47 25.15
N PRO A 166 -20.58 11.34 26.46
CA PRO A 166 -20.89 10.13 27.21
C PRO A 166 -22.42 10.03 27.40
N PRO A 167 -23.06 8.88 27.14
CA PRO A 167 -24.50 8.77 27.33
C PRO A 167 -24.86 8.96 28.82
N GLU A 168 -25.86 9.78 29.09
CA GLU A 168 -26.32 10.10 30.44
C GLU A 168 -27.39 9.11 30.87
N ASN A 169 -28.40 8.90 30.03
CA ASN A 169 -29.60 8.15 30.39
C ASN A 169 -29.47 6.64 30.15
N LYS A 170 -30.32 5.88 30.85
CA LYS A 170 -30.44 4.42 30.67
C LYS A 170 -30.83 4.05 29.22
N ILE A 171 -31.55 4.92 28.53
CA ILE A 171 -32.00 4.74 27.13
C ILE A 171 -30.82 4.86 26.16
N GLU A 172 -30.05 5.96 26.22
CA GLU A 172 -28.84 6.15 25.39
C GLU A 172 -27.81 5.03 25.65
N LYS A 173 -27.61 4.63 26.91
CA LYS A 173 -26.76 3.48 27.28
C LYS A 173 -27.22 2.18 26.63
N ARG A 174 -28.54 2.01 26.40
CA ARG A 174 -29.12 0.88 25.64
C ARG A 174 -28.88 1.05 24.14
N HIS A 175 -29.06 2.25 23.59
CA HIS A 175 -28.85 2.55 22.17
C HIS A 175 -27.38 2.38 21.75
N LEU A 176 -26.42 2.94 22.48
CA LEU A 176 -24.99 2.73 22.25
C LEU A 176 -24.59 1.24 22.31
N LYS A 177 -25.21 0.46 23.20
CA LYS A 177 -25.00 -1.00 23.28
C LYS A 177 -25.56 -1.75 22.05
N VAL A 178 -26.62 -1.24 21.42
CA VAL A 178 -27.15 -1.73 20.15
C VAL A 178 -26.25 -1.31 18.98
N LEU A 179 -25.89 -0.03 18.88
CA LEU A 179 -24.99 0.50 17.85
C LEU A 179 -23.63 -0.23 17.82
N ARG A 180 -23.00 -0.43 18.99
CA ARG A 180 -21.76 -1.22 19.10
C ARG A 180 -21.93 -2.69 18.68
N ARG A 181 -23.10 -3.29 18.91
CA ARG A 181 -23.42 -4.67 18.47
C ARG A 181 -23.63 -4.74 16.95
N ILE A 182 -24.29 -3.73 16.35
CA ILE A 182 -24.46 -3.62 14.90
C ILE A 182 -23.10 -3.42 14.23
N HIS A 183 -22.32 -2.44 14.70
CA HIS A 183 -20.95 -2.19 14.23
C HIS A 183 -20.10 -3.48 14.29
N TRP A 184 -20.04 -4.16 15.43
CA TRP A 184 -19.29 -5.42 15.56
C TRP A 184 -19.75 -6.50 14.57
N ARG A 185 -21.06 -6.74 14.42
CA ARG A 185 -21.59 -7.70 13.44
C ARG A 185 -21.17 -7.34 12.01
N ASN A 186 -21.26 -6.07 11.65
CA ASN A 186 -20.87 -5.58 10.33
C ASN A 186 -19.35 -5.73 10.12
N THR A 187 -18.52 -5.42 11.12
CA THR A 187 -17.07 -5.65 11.08
C THR A 187 -16.72 -7.12 10.91
N GLN A 188 -17.41 -8.04 11.59
CA GLN A 188 -17.14 -9.47 11.45
C GLN A 188 -17.57 -10.00 10.07
N SER A 189 -18.77 -9.66 9.59
CA SER A 189 -19.21 -10.07 8.24
C SER A 189 -18.35 -9.43 7.12
N LEU A 190 -17.83 -8.22 7.33
CA LEU A 190 -16.86 -7.60 6.41
C LEU A 190 -15.52 -8.33 6.43
N LYS A 191 -15.00 -8.70 7.61
CA LYS A 191 -13.76 -9.50 7.74
C LYS A 191 -13.90 -10.88 7.10
N GLU A 192 -15.01 -11.55 7.33
CA GLU A 192 -15.39 -12.82 6.69
C GLU A 192 -15.36 -12.68 5.16
N LYS A 193 -16.10 -11.71 4.60
CA LYS A 193 -16.15 -11.46 3.15
C LYS A 193 -14.83 -11.00 2.53
N LEU A 194 -13.97 -10.33 3.28
CA LEU A 194 -12.62 -9.94 2.82
C LEU A 194 -11.59 -11.07 2.97
N SER A 195 -11.84 -12.05 3.84
CA SER A 195 -11.02 -13.27 3.95
C SER A 195 -11.31 -14.28 2.83
N GLN A 196 -12.52 -14.28 2.28
CA GLN A 196 -12.90 -15.04 1.09
C GLN A 196 -12.16 -14.51 -0.16
N TYR A 197 -11.89 -15.41 -1.12
CA TYR A 197 -11.26 -15.01 -2.39
C TYR A 197 -12.20 -14.14 -3.25
N PRO A 198 -11.67 -13.17 -4.01
CA PRO A 198 -12.45 -12.31 -4.88
C PRO A 198 -13.29 -13.11 -5.89
N PRO A 199 -14.56 -12.77 -6.17
CA PRO A 199 -15.40 -13.51 -7.12
C PRO A 199 -14.84 -13.58 -8.55
N SER A 200 -13.89 -12.71 -8.93
CA SER A 200 -13.21 -12.78 -10.22
C SER A 200 -12.31 -14.02 -10.36
N TYR A 201 -11.93 -14.67 -9.26
CA TYR A 201 -11.09 -15.87 -9.27
C TYR A 201 -11.83 -17.07 -9.88
N ASN A 202 -13.17 -17.04 -9.84
CA ASN A 202 -14.06 -18.04 -10.45
C ASN A 202 -14.38 -17.75 -11.93
N LEU A 203 -13.77 -16.71 -12.54
CA LEU A 203 -13.99 -16.39 -13.95
C LEU A 203 -13.19 -17.35 -14.84
N VAL A 204 -13.91 -18.22 -15.55
CA VAL A 204 -13.34 -19.03 -16.64
C VAL A 204 -13.19 -18.16 -17.88
N PHE A 205 -12.03 -18.22 -18.52
CA PHE A 205 -11.71 -17.49 -19.74
C PHE A 205 -10.93 -18.34 -20.73
N ASP A 206 -11.16 -18.10 -22.01
CA ASP A 206 -10.59 -18.87 -23.12
C ASP A 206 -9.29 -18.23 -23.62
N ARG A 207 -8.17 -18.92 -23.39
CA ARG A 207 -6.82 -18.35 -23.56
C ARG A 207 -6.38 -18.23 -25.02
N SER A 208 -6.80 -19.15 -25.89
CA SER A 208 -6.48 -19.09 -27.33
C SER A 208 -7.15 -17.92 -28.06
N LYS A 209 -8.07 -17.21 -27.38
CA LYS A 209 -8.67 -15.96 -27.84
C LYS A 209 -8.00 -14.70 -27.26
N ILE A 210 -7.00 -14.81 -26.39
CA ILE A 210 -6.37 -13.66 -25.72
C ILE A 210 -5.08 -13.27 -26.46
N ASN A 211 -4.97 -12.01 -26.85
CA ASN A 211 -3.74 -11.46 -27.39
C ASN A 211 -2.80 -11.04 -26.24
N PHE A 212 -2.05 -11.99 -25.70
CA PHE A 212 -1.13 -11.76 -24.59
C PHE A 212 -0.03 -10.73 -24.92
N ALA A 213 0.46 -10.69 -26.16
CA ALA A 213 1.45 -9.70 -26.59
C ALA A 213 0.91 -8.26 -26.49
N ARG A 214 -0.36 -8.03 -26.88
CA ARG A 214 -1.01 -6.71 -26.73
C ARG A 214 -1.35 -6.37 -25.27
N LEU A 215 -1.58 -7.38 -24.41
CA LEU A 215 -1.77 -7.16 -22.97
C LEU A 215 -0.46 -6.94 -22.20
N GLN A 216 0.69 -7.37 -22.72
CA GLN A 216 1.97 -7.35 -22.01
C GLN A 216 2.37 -5.95 -21.47
N PRO A 217 2.28 -4.84 -22.25
CA PRO A 217 2.56 -3.49 -21.72
C PRO A 217 1.63 -3.08 -20.58
N TYR A 218 0.37 -3.54 -20.60
CA TYR A 218 -0.60 -3.26 -19.54
C TYR A 218 -0.26 -4.01 -18.25
N VAL A 219 0.19 -5.27 -18.36
CA VAL A 219 0.63 -6.06 -17.20
C VAL A 219 1.90 -5.48 -16.57
N TYR A 220 2.83 -4.93 -17.36
CA TYR A 220 3.98 -4.19 -16.82
C TYR A 220 3.58 -3.03 -15.91
N VAL A 221 2.62 -2.20 -16.33
CA VAL A 221 2.10 -1.08 -15.52
C VAL A 221 1.36 -1.58 -14.27
N LEU A 222 0.59 -2.68 -14.40
CA LEU A 222 -0.16 -3.27 -13.30
C LEU A 222 0.77 -3.88 -12.22
N ILE A 223 1.83 -4.58 -12.63
CA ILE A 223 2.85 -5.12 -11.73
C ILE A 223 3.63 -3.99 -11.05
N HIS A 224 4.04 -2.96 -11.79
CA HIS A 224 4.75 -1.82 -11.22
C HIS A 224 3.89 -1.05 -10.18
N GLU A 225 2.60 -0.86 -10.43
CA GLU A 225 1.70 -0.28 -9.42
C GLU A 225 1.59 -1.17 -8.17
N CYS A 226 1.62 -2.50 -8.35
CA CYS A 226 1.47 -3.51 -7.30
C CYS A 226 2.72 -3.75 -6.43
N MET A 227 3.91 -3.54 -6.99
CA MET A 227 5.20 -3.77 -6.33
C MET A 227 5.69 -2.57 -5.52
N CYS A 228 5.34 -1.35 -5.93
CA CYS A 228 5.81 -0.12 -5.30
C CYS A 228 5.42 0.04 -3.81
N VAL A 229 6.36 0.50 -3.00
CA VAL A 229 6.14 0.85 -1.58
C VAL A 229 5.40 2.19 -1.45
N GLY A 230 4.33 2.19 -0.67
CA GLY A 230 3.59 3.41 -0.32
C GLY A 230 4.42 4.33 0.58
N GLY A 231 5.02 5.36 -0.02
CA GLY A 231 5.85 6.38 0.66
C GLY A 231 7.08 6.78 -0.14
N GLU A 232 7.55 5.92 -1.04
CA GLU A 232 8.72 6.16 -1.89
C GLU A 232 8.37 6.97 -3.14
N LYS A 233 9.36 7.68 -3.71
CA LYS A 233 9.25 8.30 -5.03
C LYS A 233 9.27 7.18 -6.07
N LYS A 234 8.11 6.84 -6.65
CA LYS A 234 8.02 5.90 -7.77
C LYS A 234 8.94 6.36 -8.91
N SER A 235 9.63 5.41 -9.54
CA SER A 235 10.14 5.62 -10.90
C SER A 235 8.95 5.74 -11.86
N VAL A 236 9.12 6.51 -12.94
CA VAL A 236 8.09 6.61 -14.01
C VAL A 236 8.04 5.33 -14.85
N LYS A 237 9.06 4.48 -14.75
CA LYS A 237 9.21 3.23 -15.49
C LYS A 237 9.38 2.04 -14.54
N PRO A 238 8.87 0.84 -14.89
CA PRO A 238 9.21 -0.40 -14.22
C PRO A 238 10.72 -0.69 -14.27
N SER A 239 11.20 -1.42 -13.27
CA SER A 239 12.53 -2.00 -13.21
C SER A 239 12.61 -3.33 -13.98
N SER A 240 13.82 -3.78 -14.33
CA SER A 240 14.06 -5.08 -14.98
C SER A 240 13.49 -6.27 -14.20
N PHE A 241 13.38 -6.16 -12.87
CA PHE A 241 12.77 -7.18 -12.01
C PHE A 241 11.24 -7.22 -12.13
N GLU A 242 10.59 -6.04 -12.24
CA GLU A 242 9.14 -5.94 -12.45
C GLU A 242 8.73 -6.42 -13.84
N TYR A 243 9.55 -6.15 -14.87
CA TYR A 243 9.38 -6.74 -16.21
C TYR A 243 9.47 -8.28 -16.15
N LEU A 244 10.52 -8.83 -15.52
CA LEU A 244 10.69 -10.28 -15.35
C LEU A 244 9.52 -10.95 -14.60
N ILE A 245 9.01 -10.32 -13.54
CA ILE A 245 7.82 -10.79 -12.81
C ILE A 245 6.59 -10.83 -13.73
N ALA A 246 6.36 -9.79 -14.52
CA ALA A 246 5.22 -9.69 -15.41
C ALA A 246 5.25 -10.74 -16.53
N ASP A 247 6.42 -10.94 -17.16
CA ASP A 247 6.61 -11.96 -18.19
C ASP A 247 6.46 -13.38 -17.62
N THR A 248 7.02 -13.62 -16.43
CA THR A 248 6.87 -14.90 -15.72
C THR A 248 5.41 -15.18 -15.38
N LEU A 249 4.66 -14.16 -14.92
CA LEU A 249 3.24 -14.28 -14.63
C LEU A 249 2.40 -14.53 -15.90
N LEU A 250 2.70 -13.82 -16.99
CA LEU A 250 2.04 -14.03 -18.30
C LEU A 250 2.28 -15.45 -18.82
N ALA A 251 3.51 -15.94 -18.78
CA ALA A 251 3.86 -17.29 -19.19
C ALA A 251 3.12 -18.35 -18.36
N TYR A 252 3.02 -18.20 -17.03
CA TYR A 252 2.23 -19.09 -16.18
C TYR A 252 0.72 -19.03 -16.48
N VAL A 253 0.19 -17.84 -16.79
CA VAL A 253 -1.23 -17.67 -17.13
C VAL A 253 -1.56 -18.34 -18.45
N ASP A 254 -0.79 -18.10 -19.51
CA ASP A 254 -1.03 -18.63 -20.86
C ASP A 254 -0.92 -20.17 -20.90
N SER A 255 0.18 -20.71 -20.34
CA SER A 255 0.44 -22.16 -20.23
C SER A 255 -0.58 -22.94 -19.38
N LYS A 256 -1.55 -22.26 -18.73
CA LYS A 256 -2.51 -22.81 -17.76
C LYS A 256 -1.86 -23.39 -16.48
N CYS A 257 -0.58 -23.11 -16.23
CA CYS A 257 0.16 -23.65 -15.10
C CYS A 257 -0.07 -22.92 -13.76
N ILE A 258 -1.10 -22.06 -13.64
CA ILE A 258 -1.38 -21.33 -12.40
C ILE A 258 -2.86 -20.98 -12.20
N THR A 259 -3.33 -21.12 -10.96
CA THR A 259 -4.61 -20.58 -10.45
C THR A 259 -4.43 -19.13 -9.97
N PRO A 260 -5.51 -18.32 -9.84
CA PRO A 260 -5.36 -16.96 -9.32
C PRO A 260 -4.90 -16.94 -7.84
N GLN A 261 -5.18 -17.99 -7.06
CA GLN A 261 -4.67 -18.15 -5.70
C GLN A 261 -3.14 -18.27 -5.69
N GLU A 262 -2.58 -19.21 -6.45
CA GLU A 262 -1.13 -19.40 -6.57
C GLU A 262 -0.43 -18.17 -7.17
N ALA A 263 -1.13 -17.42 -8.04
CA ALA A 263 -0.63 -16.17 -8.60
C ALA A 263 -0.60 -15.03 -7.55
N GLU A 264 -1.60 -14.94 -6.66
CA GLU A 264 -1.58 -14.02 -5.53
C GLU A 264 -0.42 -14.36 -4.58
N GLU A 265 -0.24 -15.63 -4.25
CA GLU A 265 0.81 -16.12 -3.36
C GLU A 265 2.22 -15.92 -3.92
N LYS A 266 2.46 -16.21 -5.21
CA LYS A 266 3.76 -15.93 -5.85
C LYS A 266 4.09 -14.44 -5.86
N LEU A 267 3.13 -13.57 -6.16
CA LEU A 267 3.34 -12.13 -6.10
C LEU A 267 3.67 -11.66 -4.67
N GLN A 268 2.99 -12.17 -3.65
CA GLN A 268 3.33 -11.87 -2.25
C GLN A 268 4.76 -12.34 -1.89
N GLN A 269 5.16 -13.53 -2.34
CA GLN A 269 6.53 -14.06 -2.15
C GLN A 269 7.59 -13.20 -2.87
N TRP A 270 7.25 -12.60 -4.02
CA TRP A 270 8.12 -11.65 -4.73
C TRP A 270 8.12 -10.23 -4.12
N GLY A 271 7.30 -9.96 -3.10
CA GLY A 271 7.25 -8.69 -2.34
C GLY A 271 6.07 -7.76 -2.66
N ALA A 272 5.13 -8.19 -3.51
CA ALA A 272 4.01 -7.37 -3.96
C ALA A 272 3.02 -7.06 -2.81
N ARG A 273 2.83 -5.77 -2.51
CA ARG A 273 1.93 -5.33 -1.41
C ARG A 273 0.45 -5.31 -1.78
N ALA A 274 0.12 -5.22 -3.08
CA ALA A 274 -1.25 -5.18 -3.58
C ALA A 274 -1.60 -6.42 -4.45
N ALA A 275 -0.95 -7.57 -4.19
CA ALA A 275 -1.05 -8.78 -4.99
C ALA A 275 -2.50 -9.20 -5.29
N ARG A 276 -3.38 -9.16 -4.27
CA ARG A 276 -4.80 -9.48 -4.41
C ARG A 276 -5.48 -8.57 -5.42
N GLN A 277 -5.30 -7.25 -5.32
CA GLN A 277 -5.88 -6.27 -6.22
C GLN A 277 -5.37 -6.45 -7.66
N CYS A 278 -4.06 -6.67 -7.82
CA CYS A 278 -3.42 -6.96 -9.09
C CYS A 278 -4.04 -8.19 -9.78
N ILE A 279 -4.05 -9.35 -9.11
CA ILE A 279 -4.61 -10.59 -9.70
C ILE A 279 -6.12 -10.49 -9.89
N THR A 280 -6.86 -9.89 -8.96
CA THR A 280 -8.31 -9.64 -9.09
C THR A 280 -8.63 -8.91 -10.39
N HIS A 281 -7.85 -7.88 -10.70
CA HIS A 281 -8.01 -7.05 -11.88
C HIS A 281 -7.50 -7.75 -13.15
N LEU A 282 -6.33 -8.40 -13.08
CA LEU A 282 -5.78 -9.19 -14.19
C LEU A 282 -6.75 -10.28 -14.66
N TRP A 283 -7.30 -11.09 -13.75
CA TRP A 283 -8.31 -12.11 -14.08
C TRP A 283 -9.57 -11.51 -14.72
N HIS A 284 -9.98 -10.31 -14.28
CA HIS A 284 -11.12 -9.62 -14.86
C HIS A 284 -10.83 -9.13 -16.29
N ILE A 285 -9.66 -8.52 -16.52
CA ILE A 285 -9.21 -8.09 -17.86
C ILE A 285 -9.06 -9.30 -18.78
N LEU A 286 -8.48 -10.42 -18.35
CA LEU A 286 -8.36 -11.64 -19.14
C LEU A 286 -9.74 -12.21 -19.53
N ALA A 287 -10.71 -12.20 -18.60
CA ALA A 287 -12.07 -12.68 -18.86
C ALA A 287 -12.93 -11.74 -19.73
N ILE A 288 -12.55 -10.46 -19.85
CA ILE A 288 -13.10 -9.53 -20.86
C ILE A 288 -12.40 -9.76 -22.21
N SER A 289 -11.06 -9.86 -22.22
CA SER A 289 -10.23 -10.08 -23.40
C SER A 289 -10.63 -11.34 -24.17
N SER A 290 -10.88 -12.47 -23.49
CA SER A 290 -11.32 -13.72 -24.14
C SER A 290 -12.72 -13.68 -24.76
N LYS A 291 -13.46 -12.57 -24.57
CA LYS A 291 -14.79 -12.31 -25.14
C LYS A 291 -14.78 -11.14 -26.13
N SER A 292 -13.62 -10.52 -26.32
CA SER A 292 -13.41 -9.42 -27.26
C SER A 292 -13.00 -9.97 -28.63
N PRO A 293 -13.49 -9.42 -29.75
CA PRO A 293 -13.07 -9.86 -31.09
C PRO A 293 -11.56 -9.65 -31.31
N ASP A 294 -10.99 -8.59 -30.73
CA ASP A 294 -9.57 -8.22 -30.84
C ASP A 294 -8.65 -9.02 -29.88
N GLY A 295 -9.22 -9.94 -29.10
CA GLY A 295 -8.54 -10.68 -28.05
C GLY A 295 -7.99 -9.83 -26.90
N CYS A 296 -8.40 -8.57 -26.81
CA CYS A 296 -7.95 -7.59 -25.82
C CYS A 296 -9.14 -6.77 -25.29
N ALA A 297 -9.14 -6.46 -23.99
CA ALA A 297 -10.20 -5.69 -23.36
C ALA A 297 -10.22 -4.22 -23.85
N LYS A 298 -11.40 -3.68 -24.16
CA LYS A 298 -11.57 -2.32 -24.71
C LYS A 298 -10.97 -1.22 -23.85
N ASP A 299 -10.94 -1.39 -22.52
CA ASP A 299 -10.28 -0.43 -21.63
C ASP A 299 -8.76 -0.40 -21.80
N VAL A 300 -8.12 -1.53 -22.15
CA VAL A 300 -6.68 -1.58 -22.44
C VAL A 300 -6.41 -0.92 -23.80
N ILE A 301 -7.23 -1.22 -24.81
CA ILE A 301 -7.15 -0.59 -26.15
C ILE A 301 -7.27 0.93 -26.05
N ARG A 302 -8.24 1.45 -25.29
CA ARG A 302 -8.39 2.89 -25.07
C ARG A 302 -7.17 3.50 -24.36
N ILE A 303 -6.55 2.79 -23.40
CA ILE A 303 -5.34 3.26 -22.71
C ILE A 303 -4.13 3.29 -23.65
N GLU A 304 -4.01 2.30 -24.53
CA GLU A 304 -2.99 2.25 -25.60
C GLU A 304 -3.16 3.43 -26.56
N GLU A 305 -4.39 3.71 -27.01
CA GLU A 305 -4.72 4.87 -27.87
C GLU A 305 -4.44 6.22 -27.17
N GLU A 306 -4.85 6.39 -25.91
CA GLU A 306 -4.57 7.59 -25.09
C GLU A 306 -3.06 7.86 -24.92
N VAL A 307 -2.22 6.82 -24.92
CA VAL A 307 -0.76 6.93 -24.82
C VAL A 307 -0.13 7.23 -26.19
N ILE A 308 -0.58 6.56 -27.26
CA ILE A 308 -0.10 6.81 -28.64
C ILE A 308 -0.44 8.23 -29.10
N GLN A 309 -1.60 8.75 -28.73
CA GLN A 309 -2.02 10.13 -29.04
C GLN A 309 -1.33 11.19 -28.16
N GLY A 310 -0.52 10.81 -27.18
CA GLY A 310 0.12 11.73 -26.23
C GLY A 310 -0.85 12.42 -25.27
N THR A 311 -2.14 12.07 -25.27
CA THR A 311 -3.14 12.64 -24.35
C THR A 311 -2.99 12.13 -22.92
N ARG A 312 -2.20 11.06 -22.70
CA ARG A 312 -1.63 10.68 -21.40
C ARG A 312 -0.10 10.66 -21.39
N CYS A 313 0.48 11.69 -20.80
CA CYS A 313 1.84 11.62 -20.24
C CYS A 313 1.83 10.81 -18.93
N PHE A 314 2.75 9.85 -18.80
CA PHE A 314 3.07 9.24 -17.49
C PHE A 314 3.99 10.19 -16.71
N ASN A 315 3.43 10.85 -15.70
CA ASN A 315 4.13 11.74 -14.75
C ASN A 315 4.11 11.16 -13.34
#